data_AF-A0A3A3F7M5-F1
#
_entry.id   AF-A0A3A3F7M5-F1
#
_cell.length_a   1.000
_cell.length_b   1.000
_cell.length_c   1.000
_cell.angle_alpha   90.00
_cell.angle_beta   90.00
_cell.angle_gamma   90.00
#
_symmetry.space_group_name_H-M   'P 1'
#
loop_
_entity.id
_entity.type
_entity.pdbx_description
1 polymer ?
#
loop_
_entity_poly.entity_id
_entity_poly.type
_entity_poly.pdbx_seq_one_letter_code
_entity_poly.pdbx_strand_id
1 'polypeptide(L)'
;MPLSQQDFVNSPGFKLDYEVHIPNSFTSWKPSPENQLVYNPKTQSYILKNLDITGQQIDSWGARFKIASVDWAHEFAFAKAHDTPEQSKFGIKQDGSVVKLKQIFYASDIYFELPINSHAQYLQVEFKVTSDTEQPDALLYIYFTDSII
;
A
#
# COMPACT_ATOMS: atom_id res chain seq x y z
N MET A 1 18.30 7.88 5.55
CA MET A 1 17.86 7.00 6.67
C MET A 1 16.54 6.37 6.27
N PRO A 2 16.27 5.11 6.65
CA PRO A 2 14.95 4.50 6.44
C PRO A 2 13.87 5.33 7.17
N LEU A 3 12.68 5.43 6.59
CA LEU A 3 11.56 6.13 7.22
C LEU A 3 11.01 5.32 8.40
N SER A 4 10.61 6.03 9.45
CA SER A 4 9.97 5.48 10.64
C SER A 4 8.46 5.72 10.63
N GLN A 5 7.73 5.00 11.47
CA GLN A 5 6.31 5.29 11.73
C GLN A 5 6.11 6.73 12.21
N GLN A 6 7.04 7.28 13.00
CA GLN A 6 6.95 8.66 13.47
C GLN A 6 7.05 9.67 12.32
N ASP A 7 7.87 9.39 11.31
CA ASP A 7 7.94 10.23 10.10
C ASP A 7 6.62 10.21 9.33
N PHE A 8 5.96 9.05 9.26
CA PHE A 8 4.61 8.93 8.68
C PHE A 8 3.57 9.74 9.46
N VAL A 9 3.55 9.60 10.79
CA VAL A 9 2.59 10.32 11.67
C VAL A 9 2.77 11.84 11.55
N ASN A 10 4.02 12.31 11.55
CA ASN A 10 4.36 13.74 11.51
C ASN A 10 4.18 14.37 10.13
N SER A 11 4.05 13.57 9.07
CA SER A 11 3.84 14.09 7.71
C SER A 11 2.42 14.64 7.55
N PRO A 12 2.25 15.78 6.86
CA PRO A 12 0.92 16.30 6.51
C PRO A 12 0.23 15.34 5.54
N GLY A 13 -1.10 15.29 5.61
CA GLY A 13 -1.91 14.44 4.75
C GLY A 13 -2.99 15.20 4.01
N PHE A 14 -3.12 14.93 2.70
CA PHE A 14 -4.12 15.55 1.83
C PHE A 14 -5.20 14.56 1.41
N LYS A 15 -6.43 15.06 1.26
CA LYS A 15 -7.55 14.28 0.74
C LYS A 15 -7.57 14.41 -0.79
N LEU A 16 -7.84 13.31 -1.46
CA LEU A 16 -8.01 13.14 -2.90
C LEU A 16 -9.50 13.27 -3.20
N ASP A 17 -9.80 13.70 -4.40
CA ASP A 17 -11.15 13.83 -4.94
C ASP A 17 -11.69 12.51 -5.54
N TYR A 18 -10.86 11.45 -5.57
CA TYR A 18 -11.20 10.11 -6.02
C TYR A 18 -10.97 9.05 -4.94
N GLU A 19 -11.60 7.88 -5.13
CA GLU A 19 -11.39 6.70 -4.29
C GLU A 19 -10.08 6.00 -4.64
N VAL A 20 -9.40 5.46 -3.62
CA VAL A 20 -8.15 4.70 -3.79
C VAL A 20 -8.33 3.31 -3.21
N HIS A 21 -7.75 2.33 -3.89
CA HIS A 21 -7.88 0.91 -3.58
C HIS A 21 -6.51 0.22 -3.54
N ILE A 22 -6.48 -0.96 -2.94
CA ILE A 22 -5.34 -1.89 -2.94
C ILE A 22 -5.70 -3.21 -3.66
N PRO A 23 -5.87 -3.21 -5.00
CA PRO A 23 -5.92 -4.45 -5.76
C PRO A 23 -4.65 -5.27 -5.51
N ASN A 24 -4.80 -6.56 -5.23
CA ASN A 24 -3.68 -7.39 -4.79
C ASN A 24 -3.81 -8.85 -5.24
N SER A 25 -2.73 -9.60 -5.03
CA SER A 25 -2.59 -11.01 -5.40
C SER A 25 -3.50 -11.97 -4.64
N PHE A 26 -4.18 -11.53 -3.58
CA PHE A 26 -5.07 -12.35 -2.75
C PHE A 26 -6.56 -12.11 -3.05
N THR A 27 -6.92 -10.90 -3.53
CA THR A 27 -8.33 -10.49 -3.71
C THR A 27 -8.68 -10.15 -5.17
N SER A 28 -8.05 -10.80 -6.15
CA SER A 28 -8.41 -10.79 -7.60
C SER A 28 -8.08 -9.53 -8.44
N TRP A 29 -7.11 -8.69 -8.04
CA TRP A 29 -6.65 -7.51 -8.82
C TRP A 29 -7.73 -6.50 -9.26
N LYS A 30 -8.88 -6.48 -8.60
CA LYS A 30 -9.95 -5.52 -8.92
C LYS A 30 -10.18 -4.56 -7.76
N PRO A 31 -10.33 -3.26 -8.03
CA PRO A 31 -10.88 -2.32 -7.04
C PRO A 31 -12.23 -2.84 -6.53
N SER A 32 -12.38 -2.94 -5.22
CA SER A 32 -13.60 -3.40 -4.56
C SER A 32 -13.73 -2.75 -3.17
N PRO A 33 -14.91 -2.83 -2.51
CA PRO A 33 -15.05 -2.36 -1.14
C PRO A 33 -14.09 -3.03 -0.14
N GLU A 34 -13.71 -4.28 -0.39
CA GLU A 34 -12.82 -5.06 0.48
C GLU A 34 -11.37 -4.56 0.49
N ASN A 35 -10.96 -3.82 -0.54
CA ASN A 35 -9.62 -3.25 -0.64
C ASN A 35 -9.63 -1.72 -0.76
N GLN A 36 -10.75 -1.08 -0.44
CA GLN A 36 -10.85 0.37 -0.45
C GLN A 36 -10.10 0.98 0.74
N LEU A 37 -9.29 1.99 0.45
CA LEU A 37 -8.64 2.83 1.43
C LEU A 37 -9.59 3.96 1.84
N VAL A 38 -9.98 4.00 3.11
CA VAL A 38 -10.95 4.99 3.62
C VAL A 38 -10.24 6.15 4.30
N TYR A 39 -10.50 7.39 3.83
CA TYR A 39 -9.87 8.58 4.40
C TYR A 39 -10.33 8.84 5.84
N ASN A 40 -9.37 8.98 6.75
CA ASN A 40 -9.58 9.37 8.13
C ASN A 40 -9.07 10.80 8.37
N PRO A 41 -9.95 11.78 8.63
CA PRO A 41 -9.55 13.17 8.81
C PRO A 41 -8.72 13.41 10.09
N LYS A 42 -8.78 12.52 11.09
CA LYS A 42 -8.02 12.67 12.33
C LYS A 42 -6.53 12.40 12.14
N THR A 43 -6.20 11.37 11.34
CA THR A 43 -4.82 10.97 11.03
C THR A 43 -4.33 11.57 9.71
N GLN A 44 -5.24 12.18 8.95
CA GLN A 44 -5.02 12.66 7.58
C GLN A 44 -4.44 11.55 6.67
N SER A 45 -4.82 10.29 6.93
CA SER A 45 -4.38 9.12 6.18
C SER A 45 -5.59 8.34 5.69
N TYR A 46 -5.44 7.60 4.62
CA TYR A 46 -6.39 6.56 4.22
C TYR A 46 -6.01 5.24 4.86
N ILE A 47 -7.00 4.50 5.31
CA ILE A 47 -6.80 3.30 6.11
C ILE A 47 -7.53 2.14 5.46
N LEU A 48 -6.82 1.02 5.30
CA LEU A 48 -7.39 -0.30 5.01
C LEU A 48 -6.94 -1.23 6.14
N LYS A 49 -7.90 -1.86 6.79
CA LYS A 49 -7.62 -2.81 7.86
C LYS A 49 -7.98 -4.23 7.45
N ASN A 50 -7.26 -5.18 8.03
CA ASN A 50 -7.60 -6.60 7.99
C ASN A 50 -7.65 -7.19 6.57
N LEU A 51 -6.72 -6.77 5.71
CA LEU A 51 -6.58 -7.40 4.39
C LEU A 51 -6.03 -8.82 4.59
N ASP A 52 -6.87 -9.83 4.36
CA ASP A 52 -6.50 -11.24 4.50
C ASP A 52 -5.45 -11.65 3.47
N ILE A 53 -4.32 -12.18 3.95
CA ILE A 53 -3.20 -12.68 3.16
C ILE A 53 -2.95 -14.18 3.34
N THR A 54 -3.85 -14.89 4.01
CA THR A 54 -3.78 -16.35 4.21
C THR A 54 -4.27 -17.13 2.99
N GLY A 55 -5.06 -16.48 2.13
CA GLY A 55 -5.61 -17.06 0.92
C GLY A 55 -4.54 -17.47 -0.09
N GLN A 56 -4.90 -18.40 -0.98
CA GLN A 56 -4.05 -18.74 -2.12
C GLN A 56 -3.88 -17.52 -3.03
N GLN A 57 -2.63 -17.19 -3.35
CA GLN A 57 -2.34 -16.16 -4.35
C GLN A 57 -2.84 -16.63 -5.71
N ILE A 58 -3.37 -15.69 -6.51
CA ILE A 58 -3.93 -16.02 -7.82
C ILE A 58 -2.88 -16.51 -8.83
N ASP A 59 -1.60 -16.29 -8.57
CA ASP A 59 -0.46 -16.72 -9.40
C ASP A 59 0.80 -16.95 -8.53
N SER A 60 1.90 -17.37 -9.17
CA SER A 60 3.15 -17.72 -8.50
C SER A 60 4.19 -16.61 -8.45
N TRP A 61 3.82 -15.36 -8.75
CA TRP A 61 4.79 -14.25 -8.83
C TRP A 61 5.10 -13.63 -7.47
N GLY A 62 4.39 -14.06 -6.42
CA GLY A 62 4.59 -13.60 -5.05
C GLY A 62 3.60 -12.53 -4.63
N ALA A 63 3.65 -12.23 -3.32
CA ALA A 63 2.72 -11.35 -2.65
C ALA A 63 2.96 -9.90 -3.07
N ARG A 64 1.92 -9.27 -3.63
CA ARG A 64 2.04 -7.95 -4.23
C ARG A 64 0.69 -7.27 -4.38
N PHE A 65 0.73 -5.96 -4.57
CA PHE A 65 -0.44 -5.12 -4.73
C PHE A 65 -0.15 -3.90 -5.62
N LYS A 66 -1.20 -3.18 -5.98
CA LYS A 66 -1.15 -1.83 -6.53
C LYS A 66 -1.89 -0.89 -5.58
N ILE A 67 -1.59 0.41 -5.67
CA ILE A 67 -2.40 1.46 -5.04
C ILE A 67 -2.93 2.31 -6.18
N ALA A 68 -4.23 2.27 -6.42
CA ALA A 68 -4.81 2.88 -7.62
C ALA A 68 -6.26 3.37 -7.42
N SER A 69 -6.68 4.32 -8.26
CA SER A 69 -8.08 4.69 -8.45
C SER A 69 -8.86 3.57 -9.16
N VAL A 70 -10.19 3.61 -9.05
CA VAL A 70 -11.10 2.61 -9.64
C VAL A 70 -10.91 2.45 -11.16
N ASP A 71 -10.65 3.54 -11.85
CA ASP A 71 -10.44 3.62 -13.30
C ASP A 71 -8.96 3.45 -13.71
N TRP A 72 -8.06 3.22 -12.75
CA TRP A 72 -6.62 3.13 -12.94
C TRP A 72 -5.96 4.40 -13.51
N ALA A 73 -6.66 5.55 -13.51
CA ALA A 73 -6.11 6.81 -13.99
C ALA A 73 -5.03 7.37 -13.02
N HIS A 74 -5.14 7.04 -11.74
CA HIS A 74 -4.21 7.45 -10.70
C HIS A 74 -3.62 6.23 -10.03
N GLU A 75 -2.32 5.98 -10.22
CA GLU A 75 -1.61 4.88 -9.57
C GLU A 75 -0.42 5.41 -8.76
N PHE A 76 -0.07 4.73 -7.66
CA PHE A 76 1.06 5.08 -6.81
C PHE A 76 2.04 3.91 -6.69
N ALA A 77 3.33 4.17 -6.92
CA ALA A 77 4.40 3.17 -6.80
C ALA A 77 5.76 3.80 -6.47
N PHE A 78 6.78 2.95 -6.30
CA PHE A 78 8.18 3.37 -6.21
C PHE A 78 8.70 3.96 -7.53
N ALA A 79 8.23 3.41 -8.65
CA ALA A 79 8.77 3.68 -9.99
C ALA A 79 7.77 3.31 -11.11
N LYS A 80 8.19 3.54 -12.37
CA LYS A 80 7.39 3.35 -13.61
C LYS A 80 7.41 1.89 -14.09
N ALA A 81 6.48 1.55 -15.00
CA ALA A 81 6.19 0.24 -15.61
C ALA A 81 7.33 -0.69 -16.05
N HIS A 82 8.60 -0.24 -16.05
CA HIS A 82 9.74 -1.02 -16.55
C HIS A 82 10.70 -1.48 -15.45
N ASP A 83 10.39 -1.21 -14.19
CA ASP A 83 11.18 -1.70 -13.06
C ASP A 83 11.02 -3.22 -12.88
N THR A 84 12.12 -3.88 -12.52
CA THR A 84 12.08 -5.32 -12.20
C THR A 84 11.30 -5.55 -10.90
N PRO A 85 10.76 -6.76 -10.67
CA PRO A 85 10.13 -7.11 -9.40
C PRO A 85 11.00 -6.78 -8.19
N GLU A 86 12.32 -6.94 -8.28
CA GLU A 86 13.27 -6.62 -7.21
C GLU A 86 13.35 -5.13 -6.89
N GLN A 87 13.22 -4.26 -7.90
CA GLN A 87 13.24 -2.80 -7.71
C GLN A 87 11.93 -2.31 -7.07
N SER A 88 10.84 -3.07 -7.24
CA SER A 88 9.54 -2.76 -6.68
C SER A 88 9.22 -3.55 -5.40
N LYS A 89 10.23 -4.11 -4.74
CA LYS A 89 10.09 -4.98 -3.58
C LYS A 89 10.61 -4.33 -2.29
N PHE A 90 9.90 -4.56 -1.18
CA PHE A 90 10.37 -4.19 0.14
C PHE A 90 9.97 -5.23 1.22
N GLY A 91 10.73 -5.28 2.30
CA GLY A 91 10.39 -6.12 3.46
C GLY A 91 9.52 -5.37 4.47
N ILE A 92 8.51 -6.05 5.02
CA ILE A 92 7.72 -5.55 6.16
C ILE A 92 8.40 -6.02 7.45
N LYS A 93 8.84 -5.09 8.29
CA LYS A 93 9.44 -5.41 9.60
C LYS A 93 8.37 -5.75 10.63
N GLN A 94 8.79 -6.27 11.78
CA GLN A 94 7.88 -6.62 12.89
C GLN A 94 7.09 -5.42 13.42
N ASP A 95 7.68 -4.22 13.38
CA ASP A 95 7.05 -2.93 13.75
C ASP A 95 6.38 -2.22 12.54
N GLY A 96 6.32 -2.91 11.39
CA GLY A 96 5.87 -2.36 10.13
C GLY A 96 6.97 -1.64 9.36
N SER A 97 6.64 -1.24 8.14
CA SER A 97 7.55 -0.55 7.23
C SER A 97 6.89 0.70 6.67
N VAL A 98 7.66 1.79 6.59
CA VAL A 98 7.25 3.02 5.91
C VAL A 98 8.06 3.18 4.63
N VAL A 99 7.37 3.40 3.53
CA VAL A 99 7.99 3.61 2.21
C VAL A 99 7.40 4.84 1.51
N LYS A 100 8.17 5.44 0.60
CA LYS A 100 7.74 6.57 -0.23
C LYS A 100 7.16 6.07 -1.54
N LEU A 101 6.08 6.68 -1.99
CA LEU A 101 5.44 6.41 -3.26
C LEU A 101 5.27 7.72 -4.02
N LYS A 102 5.14 7.61 -5.34
CA LYS A 102 4.82 8.71 -6.24
C LYS A 102 3.61 8.35 -7.08
N GLN A 103 2.76 9.33 -7.39
CA GLN A 103 1.76 9.13 -8.43
C GLN A 103 2.45 8.98 -9.77
N ILE A 104 2.20 7.86 -10.45
CA ILE A 104 2.86 7.46 -11.69
C ILE A 104 1.81 6.86 -12.62
N PHE A 105 1.89 7.21 -13.91
CA PHE A 105 1.09 6.56 -14.94
C PHE A 105 1.72 5.22 -15.34
N TYR A 106 0.92 4.15 -15.40
CA TYR A 106 1.39 2.77 -15.55
C TYR A 106 2.41 2.41 -14.46
N ALA A 107 1.95 2.40 -13.22
CA ALA A 107 2.78 2.00 -12.10
C ALA A 107 3.15 0.50 -12.20
N SER A 108 4.30 0.09 -11.68
CA SER A 108 4.59 -1.33 -11.45
C SER A 108 3.83 -1.86 -10.22
N ASP A 109 3.67 -3.18 -10.12
CA ASP A 109 3.19 -3.83 -8.89
C ASP A 109 4.19 -3.59 -7.75
N ILE A 110 3.71 -3.37 -6.53
CA ILE A 110 4.50 -3.28 -5.31
C ILE A 110 4.55 -4.66 -4.66
N TYR A 111 5.74 -5.24 -4.58
CA TYR A 111 5.99 -6.53 -3.95
C TYR A 111 6.36 -6.34 -2.49
N PHE A 112 5.90 -7.24 -1.63
CA PHE A 112 6.27 -7.22 -0.22
C PHE A 112 6.70 -8.60 0.27
N GLU A 113 7.61 -8.59 1.25
CA GLU A 113 8.07 -9.80 1.93
C GLU A 113 7.81 -9.69 3.43
N LEU A 114 7.28 -10.76 3.98
CA LEU A 114 7.13 -10.92 5.43
C LEU A 114 8.40 -11.55 6.03
N PRO A 115 8.64 -11.38 7.33
CA PRO A 115 9.68 -12.14 8.02
C PRO A 115 9.46 -13.65 7.84
N ILE A 116 10.54 -14.41 7.63
CA ILE A 116 10.50 -15.85 7.28
C ILE A 116 9.62 -16.68 8.23
N ASN A 117 9.59 -16.34 9.52
CA ASN A 117 8.81 -17.06 10.55
C ASN A 117 7.56 -16.28 10.97
N SER A 118 7.00 -15.44 10.10
CA SER A 118 5.80 -14.68 10.43
C SER A 118 4.58 -15.59 10.48
N HIS A 119 3.76 -15.42 11.53
CA HIS A 119 2.42 -15.99 11.63
C HIS A 119 1.33 -15.00 11.17
N ALA A 120 1.72 -13.99 10.36
CA ALA A 120 0.81 -12.98 9.86
C ALA A 120 -0.34 -13.60 9.07
N GLN A 121 -1.55 -13.11 9.36
CA GLN A 121 -2.77 -13.46 8.64
C GLN A 121 -3.37 -12.24 7.94
N TYR A 122 -3.14 -11.05 8.48
CA TYR A 122 -3.74 -9.82 8.00
C TYR A 122 -2.71 -8.73 7.78
N LEU A 123 -2.87 -7.98 6.70
CA LEU A 123 -2.18 -6.71 6.48
C LEU A 123 -3.04 -5.54 6.93
N GLN A 124 -2.35 -4.53 7.42
CA GLN A 124 -2.89 -3.25 7.82
C GLN A 124 -2.15 -2.18 7.04
N VAL A 125 -2.88 -1.30 6.39
CA VAL A 125 -2.32 -0.29 5.50
C VAL A 125 -2.81 1.09 5.89
N GLU A 126 -1.87 2.01 6.05
CA GLU A 126 -2.12 3.43 6.07
C GLU A 126 -1.38 4.12 4.91
N PHE A 127 -2.14 4.81 4.08
CA PHE A 127 -1.65 5.55 2.93
C PHE A 127 -1.86 7.03 3.15
N LYS A 128 -0.81 7.84 3.06
CA LYS A 128 -0.87 9.29 3.32
C LYS A 128 -0.34 10.05 2.11
N VAL A 129 -1.20 10.82 1.47
CA VAL A 129 -0.81 11.72 0.38
C VAL A 129 -0.13 12.95 0.99
N THR A 130 1.13 13.20 0.62
CA THR A 130 1.99 14.20 1.28
C THR A 130 2.16 15.50 0.51
N SER A 131 1.58 15.62 -0.68
CA SER A 131 1.56 16.88 -1.45
C SER A 131 0.22 17.08 -2.16
N ASP A 132 -0.20 18.34 -2.26
CA ASP A 132 -1.41 18.77 -2.98
C ASP A 132 -1.00 19.34 -4.35
N THR A 133 -0.71 18.44 -5.28
CA THR A 133 -0.25 18.74 -6.65
C THR A 133 -0.99 17.84 -7.64
N GLU A 134 -0.86 18.10 -8.94
CA GLU A 134 -1.41 17.21 -9.98
C GLU A 134 -0.77 15.80 -9.99
N GLN A 135 0.46 15.70 -9.46
CA GLN A 135 1.22 14.45 -9.32
C GLN A 135 1.67 14.32 -7.86
N PRO A 136 0.76 13.94 -6.96
CA PRO A 136 1.04 13.83 -5.54
C PRO A 136 2.11 12.78 -5.21
N ASP A 137 2.97 13.12 -4.25
CA ASP A 137 3.78 12.16 -3.50
C ASP A 137 2.94 11.56 -2.36
N ALA A 138 3.31 10.37 -1.92
CA ALA A 138 2.67 9.71 -0.79
C ALA A 138 3.65 8.91 0.07
N LEU A 139 3.22 8.61 1.29
CA LEU A 139 3.82 7.62 2.17
C LEU A 139 2.87 6.44 2.35
N LEU A 140 3.44 5.25 2.42
CA LEU A 140 2.74 4.03 2.78
C LEU A 140 3.35 3.52 4.07
N TYR A 141 2.53 3.40 5.12
CA TYR A 141 2.84 2.61 6.30
C TYR A 141 2.07 1.30 6.21
N ILE A 142 2.78 0.19 6.34
CA ILE A 142 2.20 -1.14 6.28
C ILE A 142 2.77 -2.01 7.40
N TYR A 143 1.88 -2.74 8.06
CA TYR A 143 2.23 -3.69 9.11
C TYR A 143 1.30 -4.90 9.03
N PHE A 144 1.60 -5.94 9.80
CA PHE A 144 0.84 -7.18 9.78
C PHE A 144 0.44 -7.63 11.17
N THR A 145 -0.65 -8.40 11.25
CA THR A 145 -1.15 -9.01 12.49
C THR A 145 -1.58 -10.46 12.25
N ASP A 146 -1.66 -11.24 13.32
CA ASP A 146 -2.23 -12.60 13.33
C ASP A 146 -3.74 -12.62 13.63
N SER A 147 -4.33 -11.45 13.92
CA SER A 147 -5.70 -11.25 14.35
C SER A 147 -6.33 -9.98 13.75
N ILE A 148 -7.66 -9.96 13.69
CA ILE A 148 -8.46 -8.83 13.19
C ILE A 148 -8.43 -7.68 14.22
N ILE A 149 -8.32 -6.43 13.74
CA ILE A 149 -8.32 -5.18 14.53
C ILE A 149 -9.60 -4.38 14.30
#